data_AF-A0A4U9U825-F1
#
_entry.id   AF-A0A4U9U825-F1
#
_cell.length_a   1.000
_cell.length_b   1.000
_cell.length_c   1.000
_cell.angle_alpha   90.00
_cell.angle_beta   90.00
_cell.angle_gamma   90.00
#
_symmetry.space_group_name_H-M   'P 1'
#
loop_
_entity.id
_entity.type
_entity.pdbx_description
1 polymer ?
#
loop_
_entity_poly.entity_id
_entity_poly.type
_entity_poly.pdbx_seq_one_letter_code
_entity_poly.pdbx_strand_id
1 'polypeptide(L)'
;MEVTISKYSFVFQPDEVGMALVDDLKQRLRQALAERFPDKTKGWYHSCNSRAHVTICAFEGDEKKLAAATLALQEALAYERSQYVYFDHFSSFPTGAYYIAPTVHARSYLKDRARKVVQTLAAFDLIEVSDEPHISIGRRLETGQLELAKAVLRAVDLSFMCKGVHVRRYNPDMKQYEGLDFIGFGNQSKENSGQLSFKF
;
A
#
# COMPACT_ATOMS: atom_id res chain seq x y z
N MET A 1 25.74 9.23 20.43
CA MET A 1 24.52 8.47 20.12
C MET A 1 24.60 8.08 18.66
N GLU A 2 24.59 6.79 18.38
CA GLU A 2 24.64 6.26 17.03
C GLU A 2 23.30 6.58 16.32
N VAL A 3 23.36 7.15 15.13
CA VAL A 3 22.16 7.47 14.36
C VAL A 3 21.68 6.18 13.70
N THR A 4 20.59 5.61 14.19
CA THR A 4 20.00 4.42 13.59
C THR A 4 19.24 4.80 12.32
N ILE A 5 19.66 4.27 11.18
CA ILE A 5 18.96 4.41 9.90
C ILE A 5 17.96 3.26 9.75
N SER A 6 16.73 3.59 9.37
CA SER A 6 15.64 2.64 9.09
C SER A 6 15.04 2.90 7.71
N LYS A 7 14.44 1.85 7.12
CA LYS A 7 13.60 1.98 5.91
C LYS A 7 12.15 2.24 6.32
N TYR A 8 11.58 3.34 5.84
CA TYR A 8 10.19 3.73 6.06
C TYR A 8 9.39 3.61 4.77
N SER A 9 8.17 3.07 4.85
CA SER A 9 7.27 2.87 3.71
C SER A 9 5.93 3.55 3.98
N PHE A 10 5.45 4.28 2.97
CA PHE A 10 4.17 4.99 2.97
C PHE A 10 3.20 4.23 2.08
N VAL A 11 2.02 3.92 2.62
CA VAL A 11 1.06 3.04 1.95
C VAL A 11 -0.39 3.49 2.19
N PHE A 12 -1.29 3.10 1.29
CA PHE A 12 -2.71 3.01 1.65
C PHE A 12 -2.96 1.62 2.23
N GLN A 13 -3.80 1.54 3.26
CA GLN A 13 -4.11 0.27 3.92
C GLN A 13 -5.63 0.09 3.98
N PRO A 14 -6.14 -1.12 3.66
CA PRO A 14 -7.52 -1.48 3.98
C PRO A 14 -7.78 -1.44 5.49
N ASP A 15 -9.06 -1.40 5.86
CA ASP A 15 -9.47 -1.61 7.25
C ASP A 15 -9.27 -3.07 7.68
N GLU A 16 -9.62 -3.39 8.92
CA GLU A 16 -9.42 -4.73 9.49
C GLU A 16 -10.15 -5.82 8.71
N VAL A 17 -11.34 -5.52 8.19
CA VAL A 17 -12.12 -6.45 7.37
C VAL A 17 -11.40 -6.72 6.05
N GLY A 18 -10.95 -5.67 5.35
CA GLY A 18 -10.18 -5.80 4.13
C GLY A 18 -8.83 -6.50 4.33
N MET A 19 -8.16 -6.26 5.47
CA MET A 19 -6.93 -6.96 5.83
C MET A 19 -7.18 -8.45 6.06
N ALA A 20 -8.20 -8.81 6.84
CA ALA A 20 -8.55 -10.20 7.11
C ALA A 20 -8.93 -10.96 5.82
N LEU A 21 -9.66 -10.32 4.90
CA LEU A 21 -9.96 -10.90 3.59
C LEU A 21 -8.68 -11.24 2.79
N VAL A 22 -7.71 -10.33 2.77
CA VAL A 22 -6.45 -10.54 2.05
C VAL A 22 -5.60 -11.61 2.71
N ASP A 23 -5.58 -11.68 4.04
CA ASP A 23 -4.87 -12.72 4.77
C ASP A 23 -5.47 -14.10 4.49
N ASP A 24 -6.80 -14.22 4.44
CA ASP A 24 -7.49 -15.45 4.03
C ASP A 24 -7.16 -15.85 2.58
N LEU A 25 -7.16 -14.90 1.64
CA LEU A 25 -6.75 -15.16 0.24
C LEU A 25 -5.31 -15.71 0.17
N LYS A 26 -4.40 -15.12 0.95
CA LYS A 26 -3.00 -15.56 1.02
C LYS A 26 -2.87 -16.95 1.63
N GLN A 27 -3.63 -17.24 2.68
CA GLN A 27 -3.65 -18.55 3.32
C GLN A 27 -4.20 -19.62 2.38
N ARG A 28 -5.31 -19.36 1.69
CA ARG A 28 -5.87 -20.27 0.67
C ARG A 28 -4.87 -20.58 -0.44
N LEU A 29 -4.20 -19.55 -0.96
CA LEU A 29 -3.14 -19.76 -1.96
C LEU A 29 -2.00 -20.61 -1.41
N ARG A 30 -1.55 -20.35 -0.18
CA ARG A 30 -0.49 -21.12 0.47
C ARG A 30 -0.86 -22.58 0.66
N GLN A 31 -2.09 -22.86 1.11
CA GLN A 31 -2.60 -24.22 1.27
C GLN A 31 -2.64 -24.96 -0.08
N ALA A 32 -3.23 -24.33 -1.11
CA ALA A 32 -3.28 -24.92 -2.44
C ALA A 32 -1.89 -25.20 -3.03
N LEU A 33 -0.93 -24.30 -2.82
CA LEU A 33 0.46 -24.50 -3.24
C LEU A 33 1.11 -25.67 -2.51
N ALA A 34 0.92 -25.79 -1.20
CA ALA A 34 1.47 -26.90 -0.41
C ALA A 34 0.86 -28.25 -0.80
N GLU A 35 -0.42 -28.29 -1.16
CA GLU A 35 -1.10 -29.49 -1.67
C GLU A 35 -0.60 -29.87 -3.07
N ARG A 36 -0.48 -28.88 -3.97
CA ARG A 36 -0.10 -29.11 -5.37
C ARG A 36 1.38 -29.43 -5.55
N PHE A 37 2.23 -28.85 -4.71
CA PHE A 37 3.69 -28.96 -4.75
C PHE A 37 4.20 -29.48 -3.39
N PRO A 38 4.35 -30.81 -3.23
CA PRO A 38 4.82 -31.43 -1.98
C PRO A 38 6.24 -31.01 -1.57
N ASP A 39 7.03 -30.48 -2.51
CA ASP A 39 8.27 -29.80 -2.22
C ASP A 39 7.98 -28.53 -1.38
N LYS A 40 8.40 -28.56 -0.11
CA LYS A 40 8.20 -27.47 0.85
C LYS A 40 8.76 -26.13 0.38
N THR A 41 9.76 -26.13 -0.51
CA THR A 41 10.31 -24.89 -1.07
C THR A 41 9.36 -24.22 -2.07
N LYS A 42 8.48 -25.00 -2.71
CA LYS A 42 7.47 -24.53 -3.68
C LYS A 42 6.08 -24.34 -3.07
N GLY A 43 5.83 -24.91 -1.90
CA GLY A 43 4.63 -24.64 -1.07
C GLY A 43 4.64 -23.27 -0.38
N TRP A 44 5.71 -22.49 -0.53
CA TRP A 44 5.87 -21.14 0.04
C TRP A 44 6.07 -20.10 -1.07
N TYR A 45 5.75 -18.84 -0.78
CA TYR A 45 5.96 -17.72 -1.70
C TYR A 45 6.23 -16.40 -0.95
N HIS A 46 6.83 -15.42 -1.62
CA HIS A 46 7.08 -14.10 -1.03
C HIS A 46 5.78 -13.33 -0.83
N SER A 47 5.72 -12.47 0.19
CA SER A 47 4.55 -11.68 0.61
C SER A 47 3.38 -12.43 1.25
N CYS A 48 3.49 -13.75 1.46
CA CYS A 48 2.45 -14.54 2.13
C CYS A 48 2.11 -14.05 3.56
N ASN A 49 3.09 -13.49 4.28
CA ASN A 49 2.90 -12.92 5.62
C ASN A 49 2.84 -11.38 5.63
N SER A 50 2.89 -10.74 4.47
CA SER A 50 2.84 -9.28 4.40
C SER A 50 1.40 -8.81 4.57
N ARG A 51 1.14 -7.89 5.50
CA ARG A 51 -0.20 -7.28 5.66
C ARG A 51 -0.67 -6.62 4.38
N ALA A 52 -1.98 -6.61 4.14
CA ALA A 52 -2.58 -5.96 2.97
C ALA A 52 -2.22 -4.47 2.92
N HIS A 53 -1.76 -3.99 1.76
CA HIS A 53 -1.46 -2.57 1.53
C HIS A 53 -1.33 -2.28 0.03
N VAL A 54 -1.45 -1.00 -0.32
CA VAL A 54 -1.09 -0.43 -1.61
C VAL A 54 0.15 0.44 -1.39
N THR A 55 1.29 0.04 -1.94
CA THR A 55 2.53 0.81 -1.81
C THR A 55 2.43 2.15 -2.52
N ILE A 56 2.95 3.20 -1.91
CA ILE A 56 3.11 4.53 -2.52
C ILE A 56 4.59 4.79 -2.79
N CYS A 57 5.39 4.88 -1.72
CA CYS A 57 6.83 5.11 -1.80
C CYS A 57 7.55 4.68 -0.51
N ALA A 58 8.88 4.70 -0.54
CA ALA A 58 9.73 4.47 0.62
C ALA A 58 11.01 5.33 0.57
N PHE A 59 11.58 5.62 1.73
CA PHE A 59 12.93 6.20 1.87
C PHE A 59 13.67 5.57 3.06
N GLU A 60 14.97 5.81 3.14
CA GLU A 60 15.81 5.52 4.30
C GLU A 60 16.18 6.79 5.05
N GLY A 61 16.17 6.72 6.38
CA GLY A 61 16.44 7.87 7.23
C GLY A 61 16.49 7.52 8.71
N ASP A 62 16.86 8.51 9.51
CA ASP A 62 16.69 8.48 10.96
C ASP A 62 15.30 8.99 11.36
N GLU A 63 15.00 8.94 12.66
CA GLU A 63 13.72 9.41 13.21
C GLU A 63 13.50 10.92 12.98
N LYS A 64 14.56 11.73 12.81
CA LYS A 64 14.43 13.16 12.48
C LYS A 64 13.96 13.37 11.06
N LYS A 65 14.56 12.64 10.10
CA LYS A 65 14.12 12.64 8.69
C LYS A 65 12.69 12.15 8.57
N LEU A 66 12.30 11.13 9.34
CA LEU A 66 10.92 10.67 9.43
C LEU A 66 9.98 11.77 9.95
N ALA A 67 10.29 12.40 11.08
CA ALA A 67 9.45 13.42 11.68
C ALA A 67 9.21 14.60 10.73
N ALA A 68 10.26 15.04 10.02
CA ALA A 68 10.15 16.10 9.02
C ALA A 68 9.27 15.68 7.82
N ALA A 69 9.41 14.44 7.34
CA ALA A 69 8.58 13.89 6.26
C ALA A 69 7.09 13.79 6.68
N THR A 70 6.82 13.32 7.90
CA THR A 70 5.46 13.21 8.45
C THR A 70 4.80 14.59 8.56
N LEU A 71 5.52 15.60 9.06
CA LEU A 71 5.00 16.97 9.16
C LEU A 71 4.66 17.54 7.78
N ALA A 72 5.57 17.41 6.81
CA ALA A 72 5.33 17.87 5.44
C ALA A 72 4.10 17.19 4.80
N LEU A 73 3.90 15.90 5.08
CA LEU A 73 2.71 15.19 4.62
C LEU A 73 1.42 15.64 5.32
N GLN A 74 1.44 15.88 6.64
CA GLN A 74 0.27 16.38 7.35
C GLN A 74 -0.25 17.69 6.74
N GLU A 75 0.64 18.64 6.46
CA GLU A 75 0.29 19.90 5.81
C GLU A 75 -0.22 19.68 4.38
N ALA A 76 0.47 18.86 3.60
CA ALA A 76 0.12 18.61 2.20
C ALA A 76 -1.21 17.85 2.02
N LEU A 77 -1.58 17.02 2.99
CA LEU A 77 -2.77 16.16 2.95
C LEU A 77 -4.01 16.77 3.63
N ALA A 78 -3.88 17.95 4.26
CA ALA A 78 -4.99 18.65 4.93
C ALA A 78 -6.19 18.95 4.00
N TYR A 79 -5.94 19.17 2.71
CA TYR A 79 -6.96 19.48 1.71
C TYR A 79 -7.39 18.27 0.87
N GLU A 80 -6.80 17.11 1.14
CA GLU A 80 -7.15 15.89 0.41
C GLU A 80 -8.45 15.31 0.92
N ARG A 81 -9.20 14.67 0.01
CA ARG A 81 -10.50 14.09 0.30
C ARG A 81 -10.41 12.57 0.39
N SER A 82 -11.03 12.03 1.42
CA SER A 82 -11.24 10.61 1.60
C SER A 82 -12.22 10.08 0.56
N GLN A 83 -12.00 8.87 0.07
CA GLN A 83 -12.89 8.23 -0.89
C GLN A 83 -12.94 6.72 -0.67
N TYR A 84 -14.12 6.13 -0.85
CA TYR A 84 -14.23 4.69 -0.99
C TYR A 84 -13.54 4.23 -2.27
N VAL A 85 -12.65 3.24 -2.13
CA VAL A 85 -11.94 2.61 -3.22
C VAL A 85 -12.35 1.14 -3.29
N TYR A 86 -12.48 0.64 -4.52
CA TYR A 86 -12.99 -0.69 -4.83
C TYR A 86 -11.96 -1.46 -5.65
N PHE A 87 -11.81 -2.73 -5.32
CA PHE A 87 -10.92 -3.71 -5.92
C PHE A 87 -11.74 -4.95 -6.24
N ASP A 88 -11.82 -5.30 -7.52
CA ASP A 88 -12.85 -6.22 -8.06
C ASP A 88 -12.27 -7.37 -8.89
N HIS A 89 -10.96 -7.38 -9.14
CA HIS A 89 -10.34 -8.44 -9.93
C HIS A 89 -8.91 -8.73 -9.49
N PHE A 90 -8.46 -9.93 -9.84
CA PHE A 90 -7.06 -10.29 -9.78
C PHE A 90 -6.36 -9.99 -11.09
N SER A 91 -5.07 -9.70 -11.00
CA SER A 91 -4.18 -9.56 -12.16
C SER A 91 -2.77 -10.00 -11.79
N SER A 92 -1.87 -9.98 -12.77
CA SER A 92 -0.48 -10.38 -12.57
C SER A 92 0.50 -9.52 -13.34
N PHE A 93 1.70 -9.35 -12.79
CA PHE A 93 2.83 -8.78 -13.51
C PHE A 93 3.71 -9.89 -14.10
N PRO A 94 4.42 -9.64 -15.22
CA PRO A 94 5.36 -10.61 -15.80
C PRO A 94 6.45 -11.08 -14.83
N THR A 95 6.74 -10.30 -13.78
CA THR A 95 7.70 -10.61 -12.72
C THR A 95 7.20 -11.66 -11.70
N GLY A 96 6.07 -12.31 -11.97
CA GLY A 96 5.49 -13.33 -11.10
C GLY A 96 4.76 -12.75 -9.87
N ALA A 97 4.31 -11.50 -9.94
CA ALA A 97 3.43 -10.95 -8.92
C ALA A 97 1.97 -11.25 -9.27
N TYR A 98 1.20 -11.74 -8.30
CA TYR A 98 -0.25 -11.90 -8.37
C TYR A 98 -0.89 -10.98 -7.33
N TYR A 99 -1.86 -10.18 -7.75
CA TYR A 99 -2.37 -9.08 -6.95
C TYR A 99 -3.85 -8.82 -7.17
N ILE A 100 -4.47 -8.13 -6.21
CA ILE A 100 -5.79 -7.54 -6.35
C ILE A 100 -5.64 -6.15 -6.97
N ALA A 101 -6.34 -5.92 -8.08
CA ALA A 101 -6.31 -4.68 -8.82
C ALA A 101 -7.53 -3.81 -8.47
N PRO A 102 -7.36 -2.48 -8.39
CA PRO A 102 -8.48 -1.56 -8.20
C PRO A 102 -9.32 -1.43 -9.48
N THR A 103 -10.58 -1.06 -9.31
CA THR A 103 -11.43 -0.56 -10.40
C THR A 103 -10.77 0.66 -11.07
N VAL A 104 -11.16 0.99 -12.31
CA VAL A 104 -10.60 2.15 -13.05
C VAL A 104 -10.72 3.45 -12.25
N HIS A 105 -11.85 3.68 -11.58
CA HIS A 105 -12.08 4.89 -10.78
C HIS A 105 -11.22 4.91 -9.52
N ALA A 106 -11.16 3.79 -8.78
CA ALA A 106 -10.30 3.68 -7.61
C ALA A 106 -8.82 3.83 -7.99
N ARG A 107 -8.40 3.25 -9.13
CA ARG A 107 -7.05 3.39 -9.67
C ARG A 107 -6.67 4.84 -9.91
N SER A 108 -7.54 5.61 -10.58
CA SER A 108 -7.29 7.03 -10.86
C SER A 108 -7.13 7.81 -9.55
N TYR A 109 -8.07 7.64 -8.63
CA TYR A 109 -8.03 8.30 -7.32
C TYR A 109 -6.74 7.97 -6.55
N LEU A 110 -6.40 6.68 -6.43
CA LEU A 110 -5.20 6.23 -5.71
C LEU A 110 -3.91 6.75 -6.35
N LYS A 111 -3.82 6.79 -7.70
CA LYS A 111 -2.66 7.37 -8.40
C LYS A 111 -2.52 8.86 -8.09
N ASP A 112 -3.61 9.61 -8.06
CA ASP A 112 -3.56 11.05 -7.78
C ASP A 112 -3.15 11.32 -6.33
N ARG A 113 -3.68 10.55 -5.37
CA ARG A 113 -3.25 10.63 -3.96
C ARG A 113 -1.79 10.20 -3.80
N ALA A 114 -1.37 9.12 -4.44
CA ALA A 114 0.01 8.64 -4.41
C ALA A 114 0.98 9.67 -4.99
N ARG A 115 0.65 10.30 -6.13
CA ARG A 115 1.45 11.38 -6.72
C ARG A 115 1.65 12.54 -5.77
N LYS A 116 0.59 12.96 -5.06
CA LYS A 116 0.68 14.03 -4.07
C LYS A 116 1.68 13.68 -2.97
N VAL A 117 1.59 12.46 -2.42
CA VAL A 117 2.52 11.95 -1.40
C VAL A 117 3.95 11.93 -1.93
N VAL A 118 4.17 11.37 -3.12
CA VAL A 118 5.49 11.27 -3.75
C VAL A 118 6.09 12.66 -4.00
N GLN A 119 5.30 13.61 -4.49
CA GLN A 119 5.75 14.99 -4.73
C GLN A 119 6.15 15.68 -3.43
N THR A 120 5.34 15.54 -2.37
CA THR A 120 5.65 16.10 -1.05
C THR A 120 6.94 15.48 -0.48
N LEU A 121 7.13 14.18 -0.69
CA LEU A 121 8.29 13.45 -0.15
C LEU A 121 9.53 13.45 -1.07
N ALA A 122 9.48 14.11 -2.24
CA ALA A 122 10.57 14.07 -3.21
C ALA A 122 11.91 14.59 -2.66
N ALA A 123 11.87 15.51 -1.70
CA ALA A 123 13.05 16.05 -1.03
C ALA A 123 13.72 15.10 -0.01
N PHE A 124 13.15 13.91 0.20
CA PHE A 124 13.61 12.94 1.21
C PHE A 124 14.31 11.72 0.60
N ASP A 125 14.84 11.82 -0.62
CA ASP A 125 15.60 10.75 -1.31
C ASP A 125 14.82 9.43 -1.37
N LEU A 126 13.70 9.44 -2.10
CA LEU A 126 12.88 8.24 -2.26
C LEU A 126 13.68 7.12 -2.93
N ILE A 127 13.70 5.94 -2.30
CA ILE A 127 14.38 4.73 -2.80
C ILE A 127 13.43 3.79 -3.53
N GLU A 128 12.12 4.00 -3.40
CA GLU A 128 11.08 3.20 -4.03
C GLU A 128 9.86 4.09 -4.30
N VAL A 129 9.31 4.00 -5.49
CA VAL A 129 8.05 4.64 -5.88
C VAL A 129 7.23 3.61 -6.64
N SER A 130 5.98 3.39 -6.22
CA SER A 130 5.04 2.51 -6.91
C SER A 130 4.19 3.33 -7.87
N ASP A 131 4.19 2.94 -9.14
CA ASP A 131 3.44 3.62 -10.19
C ASP A 131 2.01 3.07 -10.36
N GLU A 132 1.83 1.80 -10.04
CA GLU A 132 0.60 1.06 -10.24
C GLU A 132 -0.01 0.63 -8.89
N PRO A 133 -1.16 1.19 -8.48
CA PRO A 133 -1.81 0.80 -7.23
C PRO A 133 -2.31 -0.65 -7.29
N HIS A 134 -1.86 -1.48 -6.37
CA HIS A 134 -2.29 -2.88 -6.26
C HIS A 134 -2.09 -3.40 -4.83
N ILE A 135 -2.83 -4.46 -4.46
CA ILE A 135 -2.60 -5.21 -3.22
C ILE A 135 -1.99 -6.56 -3.57
N SER A 136 -0.72 -6.76 -3.19
CA SER A 136 -0.02 -8.02 -3.47
C SER A 136 -0.62 -9.20 -2.71
N ILE A 137 -1.01 -10.24 -3.43
CA ILE A 137 -1.33 -11.57 -2.86
C ILE A 137 -0.04 -12.37 -2.77
N GLY A 138 0.63 -12.61 -3.89
CA GLY A 138 1.90 -13.34 -3.96
C GLY A 138 2.92 -12.65 -4.85
N ARG A 139 4.20 -12.73 -4.51
CA ARG A 139 5.31 -12.17 -5.30
C ARG A 139 6.31 -13.26 -5.66
N ARG A 140 6.97 -13.09 -6.82
CA ARG A 140 7.97 -14.02 -7.37
C ARG A 140 7.45 -15.45 -7.48
N LEU A 141 6.18 -15.59 -7.86
CA LEU A 141 5.58 -16.88 -8.17
C LEU A 141 6.18 -17.42 -9.47
N GLU A 142 6.64 -18.67 -9.44
CA GLU A 142 6.99 -19.41 -10.65
C GLU A 142 5.73 -19.62 -11.51
N THR A 143 5.91 -19.89 -12.81
CA THR A 143 4.80 -20.07 -13.76
C THR A 143 3.73 -21.04 -13.24
N GLY A 144 4.13 -22.22 -12.73
CA GLY A 144 3.19 -23.19 -12.18
C GLY A 144 2.44 -22.71 -10.94
N GLN A 145 3.08 -21.89 -10.09
CA GLN A 145 2.46 -21.30 -8.91
C GLN A 145 1.47 -20.20 -9.29
N LEU A 146 1.82 -19.39 -10.30
CA LEU A 146 0.97 -18.33 -10.83
C LEU A 146 -0.29 -18.89 -11.50
N GLU A 147 -0.16 -19.96 -12.29
CA GLU A 147 -1.31 -20.64 -12.89
C GLU A 147 -2.24 -21.25 -11.83
N LEU A 148 -1.68 -21.80 -10.75
CA LEU A 148 -2.49 -22.26 -9.63
C LEU A 148 -3.20 -21.09 -8.93
N ALA A 149 -2.53 -19.96 -8.72
CA ALA A 149 -3.14 -18.78 -8.11
C ALA A 149 -4.36 -18.29 -8.90
N LYS A 150 -4.25 -18.22 -10.23
CA LYS A 150 -5.37 -17.88 -11.13
C LYS A 150 -6.52 -18.89 -11.04
N ALA A 151 -6.22 -20.18 -10.88
CA ALA A 151 -7.24 -21.22 -10.82
C ALA A 151 -8.02 -21.22 -9.48
N VAL A 152 -7.34 -20.93 -8.37
CA VAL A 152 -7.88 -20.99 -7.01
C VAL A 152 -8.56 -19.68 -6.60
N LEU A 153 -8.00 -18.54 -6.99
CA LEU A 153 -8.49 -17.22 -6.63
C LEU A 153 -9.19 -16.58 -7.83
N ARG A 154 -10.52 -16.77 -7.92
CA ARG A 154 -11.30 -16.43 -9.12
C ARG A 154 -12.04 -15.10 -9.05
N ALA A 155 -12.43 -14.69 -7.84
CA ALA A 155 -13.18 -13.45 -7.63
C ALA A 155 -12.79 -12.84 -6.28
N VAL A 156 -12.93 -11.53 -6.21
CA VAL A 156 -12.61 -10.72 -5.03
C VAL A 156 -13.50 -9.50 -5.05
N ASP A 157 -13.99 -9.13 -3.87
CA ASP A 157 -14.71 -7.89 -3.65
C ASP A 157 -14.11 -7.28 -2.39
N LEU A 158 -13.20 -6.32 -2.59
CA LEU A 158 -12.54 -5.60 -1.53
C LEU A 158 -12.81 -4.12 -1.71
N SER A 159 -13.35 -3.49 -0.68
CA SER A 159 -13.48 -2.05 -0.63
C SER A 159 -13.08 -1.52 0.73
N PHE A 160 -12.61 -0.29 0.75
CA PHE A 160 -12.32 0.43 1.99
C PHE A 160 -12.40 1.93 1.75
N MET A 161 -12.64 2.69 2.82
CA MET A 161 -12.51 4.14 2.78
C MET A 161 -11.02 4.48 2.87
N CYS A 162 -10.43 4.99 1.79
CA CYS A 162 -9.08 5.54 1.82
C CYS A 162 -9.12 6.91 2.51
N LYS A 163 -8.71 6.94 3.78
CA LYS A 163 -8.77 8.14 4.64
C LYS A 163 -7.42 8.84 4.82
N GLY A 164 -6.34 8.30 4.27
CA GLY A 164 -5.00 8.78 4.57
C GLY A 164 -3.91 7.76 4.23
N VAL A 165 -2.70 8.05 4.71
CA VAL A 165 -1.49 7.29 4.45
C VAL A 165 -1.01 6.65 5.75
N HIS A 166 -0.76 5.34 5.72
CA HIS A 166 -0.09 4.65 6.81
C HIS A 166 1.43 4.71 6.62
N VAL A 167 2.12 4.96 7.72
CA VAL A 167 3.58 4.93 7.82
C VAL A 167 3.99 3.63 8.48
N ARG A 168 4.97 2.95 7.90
CA ARG A 168 5.48 1.66 8.43
C ARG A 168 7.00 1.65 8.44
N ARG A 169 7.59 0.98 9.42
CA ARG A 169 9.04 0.80 9.55
C ARG A 169 9.42 -0.64 9.25
N TYR A 170 10.49 -0.84 8.48
CA TYR A 170 11.03 -2.17 8.24
C TYR A 170 11.74 -2.71 9.48
N ASN A 171 11.34 -3.90 9.92
CA ASN A 171 11.98 -4.66 10.98
C ASN A 171 12.90 -5.71 10.34
N PRO A 172 14.24 -5.58 10.49
CA PRO A 172 15.20 -6.48 9.84
C PRO A 172 15.17 -7.90 10.41
N ASP A 173 14.80 -8.08 11.68
CA ASP A 173 14.75 -9.38 12.34
C ASP A 173 13.57 -10.21 11.81
N MET A 174 12.40 -9.57 11.70
CA MET A 174 11.19 -10.21 11.16
C MET A 174 11.15 -10.22 9.62
N LYS A 175 11.99 -9.41 8.98
CA LYS A 175 11.98 -9.13 7.54
C LYS A 175 10.61 -8.65 7.03
N GLN A 176 9.95 -7.83 7.85
CA GLN A 176 8.59 -7.34 7.62
C GLN A 176 8.46 -5.86 7.99
N TYR A 177 7.39 -5.22 7.53
CA TYR A 177 7.04 -3.87 7.93
C TYR A 177 6.06 -3.88 9.10
N GLU A 178 6.34 -3.05 10.09
CA GLU A 178 5.47 -2.83 11.24
C GLU A 178 4.80 -1.45 11.12
N GLY A 179 3.53 -1.37 11.50
CA GLY A 179 2.79 -0.11 11.52
C GLY A 179 3.40 0.84 12.53
N LEU A 180 3.60 2.10 12.12
CA LEU A 180 4.21 3.13 12.95
C LEU A 180 3.26 4.30 13.22
N ASP A 181 2.62 4.82 12.17
CA ASP A 181 1.75 6.01 12.28
C ASP A 181 0.70 6.05 11.15
N PHE A 182 -0.25 6.97 11.24
CA PHE A 182 -1.27 7.25 10.24
C PHE A 182 -1.48 8.76 10.05
N ILE A 183 -1.38 9.20 8.79
CA ILE A 183 -1.56 10.60 8.38
C ILE A 183 -2.87 10.71 7.63
N GLY A 184 -3.87 11.31 8.28
CA GLY A 184 -5.22 11.48 7.72
C GLY A 184 -5.30 12.56 6.63
N PHE A 185 -6.20 12.34 5.69
CA PHE A 185 -6.70 13.38 4.79
C PHE A 185 -7.61 14.33 5.57
N GLY A 186 -7.34 15.63 5.51
CA GLY A 186 -8.06 16.61 6.32
C GLY A 186 -9.47 16.93 5.82
N ASN A 187 -9.84 16.53 4.60
CA ASN A 187 -11.15 16.75 3.98
C ASN A 187 -11.59 18.22 3.94
N GLN A 188 -10.65 19.17 4.00
CA GLN A 188 -10.96 20.60 3.98
C GLN A 188 -11.35 21.06 2.56
N SER A 189 -12.31 21.99 2.47
CA SER A 189 -12.57 22.71 1.22
C SER A 189 -11.54 23.83 1.04
N LYS A 190 -11.00 23.99 -0.18
CA LYS A 190 -10.12 25.12 -0.51
C LYS A 190 -10.85 26.47 -0.58
N GLU A 191 -12.18 26.50 -0.43
CA GLU A 191 -13.01 27.68 -0.71
C GLU A 191 -12.96 28.80 0.35
N ASN A 192 -12.28 28.62 1.49
CA ASN A 192 -12.26 29.63 2.57
C ASN A 192 -10.95 30.43 2.73
N SER A 193 -9.97 30.29 1.85
CA SER A 193 -8.68 31.01 1.96
C SER A 193 -8.57 32.28 1.11
N GLY A 194 -9.65 32.69 0.41
CA GLY A 194 -9.57 33.79 -0.56
C GLY A 194 -10.83 34.65 -0.74
N GLN A 195 -11.69 34.80 0.28
CA GLN A 195 -12.85 35.68 0.13
C GLN A 195 -12.41 37.16 0.18
N LEU A 196 -12.30 37.76 -1.01
CA LEU A 196 -12.14 39.20 -1.23
C LEU A 196 -13.25 39.96 -0.49
N SER A 197 -12.86 40.84 0.44
CA SER A 197 -13.79 41.81 1.03
C SER A 197 -14.17 42.85 -0.02
N PHE A 198 -15.39 42.79 -0.55
CA PHE A 198 -15.95 43.93 -1.25
C PHE A 198 -16.42 44.94 -0.21
N LYS A 199 -15.78 46.11 -0.18
CA LYS A 199 -16.31 47.28 0.51
C LYS A 199 -17.32 47.94 -0.43
N PHE A 200 -18.58 47.94 -0.02
CA PHE A 200 -19.60 48.84 -0.57
C PHE A 200 -19.45 50.22 0.07
#